data_AF-A0A658NVC7-F1
#
_entry.id   AF-A0A658NVC7-F1
#
_cell.length_a   1.000
_cell.length_b   1.000
_cell.length_c   1.000
_cell.angle_alpha   90.00
_cell.angle_beta   90.00
_cell.angle_gamma   90.00
#
_symmetry.space_group_name_H-M   'P 1'
#
loop_
_entity.id
_entity.type
_entity.pdbx_description
1 polymer ?
#
loop_
_entity_poly.entity_id
_entity_poly.type
_entity_poly.pdbx_seq_one_letter_code
_entity_poly.pdbx_strand_id
1 'polypeptide(L)' 'WSVPCDVAMPSATQNELSGRDAEMLIKNGVVAVGEGAHMPSPPEAIHKFQDAGVLFGPGKAANAGGVATSALEMQQNASR' A
#
# COMPACT_ATOMS: atom_id res chain seq x y z
N TRP A 1 5.34 5.92 -11.65
CA TRP A 1 6.11 5.96 -10.40
C TRP A 1 7.53 6.53 -10.59
N SER A 2 7.68 7.60 -11.38
CA SER A 2 8.97 8.15 -11.82
C SER A 2 9.54 9.26 -10.97
N VAL A 3 8.72 9.84 -10.09
CA VAL A 3 9.15 10.89 -9.16
C VAL A 3 9.86 10.24 -7.98
N PRO A 4 11.10 10.64 -7.64
CA PRO A 4 11.77 10.14 -6.46
C PRO A 4 11.01 10.48 -5.17
N CYS A 5 10.92 9.52 -4.26
CA CYS A 5 10.33 9.69 -2.96
C CYS A 5 10.87 8.65 -1.97
N ASP A 6 10.80 8.96 -0.68
CA ASP A 6 11.13 8.02 0.38
C ASP A 6 9.98 7.02 0.61
N VAL A 7 8.73 7.46 0.47
CA VAL A 7 7.53 6.66 0.72
C VAL A 7 6.57 6.71 -0.45
N ALA A 8 6.07 5.55 -0.89
CA ALA A 8 5.07 5.43 -1.94
C ALA A 8 3.75 4.87 -1.40
N MET A 9 2.62 5.47 -1.79
CA MET A 9 1.28 5.13 -1.28
C MET A 9 0.29 4.84 -2.42
N PRO A 10 0.34 3.67 -3.07
CA PRO A 10 -0.62 3.30 -4.11
C PRO A 10 -2.04 3.19 -3.54
N SER A 11 -2.94 4.06 -4.02
CA SER A 11 -4.27 4.28 -3.45
C SER A 11 -5.37 4.50 -4.50
N ALA A 12 -5.16 4.15 -5.77
CA ALA A 12 -6.15 4.35 -6.82
C ALA A 12 -6.94 3.08 -7.16
N THR A 13 -6.25 2.00 -7.58
CA THR A 13 -6.93 0.78 -8.06
C THR A 13 -6.03 -0.46 -7.97
N GLN A 14 -6.62 -1.63 -8.17
CA GLN A 14 -5.92 -2.91 -8.21
C GLN A 14 -4.85 -2.92 -9.33
N ASN A 15 -3.68 -3.47 -9.05
CA ASN A 15 -2.55 -3.61 -9.97
C ASN A 15 -2.05 -2.30 -10.62
N GLU A 16 -2.23 -1.14 -9.96
CA GLU A 16 -1.73 0.15 -10.47
C GLU A 16 -0.22 0.34 -10.39
N LEU A 17 0.47 -0.45 -9.55
CA LEU A 17 1.91 -0.40 -9.36
C LEU A 17 2.52 -1.67 -9.94
N SER A 18 2.97 -1.60 -11.20
CA SER A 18 3.54 -2.77 -11.88
C SER A 18 4.94 -3.14 -11.37
N GLY A 19 5.43 -4.33 -11.74
CA GLY A 19 6.81 -4.70 -11.43
C GLY A 19 7.88 -3.75 -12.00
N ARG A 20 7.62 -3.06 -13.13
CA ARG A 20 8.54 -2.04 -13.67
C ARG A 20 8.53 -0.77 -12.82
N ASP A 21 7.37 -0.41 -12.29
CA ASP A 21 7.22 0.72 -11.40
C ASP A 21 7.94 0.48 -10.07
N ALA A 22 7.87 -0.74 -9.54
CA ALA A 22 8.63 -1.14 -8.35
C ALA A 22 10.14 -0.98 -8.55
N GLU A 23 10.70 -1.45 -9.68
CA GLU A 23 12.13 -1.25 -9.99
C GLU A 23 12.51 0.23 -10.04
N MET A 24 11.64 1.07 -10.62
CA MET A 24 11.87 2.50 -10.73
C MET A 24 11.91 3.17 -9.36
N LEU A 25 10.98 2.81 -8.47
CA LEU A 25 10.94 3.32 -7.09
C LEU A 25 12.15 2.87 -6.28
N ILE A 26 12.54 1.60 -6.39
CA ILE A 26 13.74 1.06 -5.74
C ILE A 26 14.99 1.82 -6.20
N LYS A 27 15.14 2.02 -7.52
CA LYS A 27 16.26 2.79 -8.08
C LYS A 27 16.27 4.25 -7.59
N ASN A 28 15.09 4.81 -7.34
CA ASN A 28 14.92 6.17 -6.83
C ASN A 28 15.09 6.27 -5.30
N GLY A 29 15.39 5.18 -4.59
CA GLY A 29 15.69 5.20 -3.16
C GLY A 29 14.47 5.11 -2.24
N VAL A 30 13.34 4.56 -2.71
CA VAL A 30 12.17 4.34 -1.85
C VAL A 30 12.55 3.46 -0.65
N VAL A 31 12.11 3.84 0.55
CA VAL A 31 12.37 3.09 1.79
C VAL A 31 11.12 2.37 2.29
N ALA A 32 9.92 2.83 1.91
CA ALA A 32 8.66 2.20 2.30
C ALA A 32 7.56 2.32 1.24
N VAL A 33 6.71 1.29 1.17
CA VAL A 33 5.50 1.25 0.34
C VAL A 33 4.32 0.84 1.21
N GLY A 34 3.22 1.61 1.17
CA GLY A 34 1.99 1.33 1.92
C GLY A 34 0.78 1.27 1.00
N GLU A 35 0.11 0.12 0.95
CA GLU A 35 -1.05 -0.06 0.07
C GLU A 35 -2.32 0.57 0.65
N GLY A 36 -2.78 1.67 0.05
CA GLY A 36 -4.06 2.30 0.37
C GLY A 36 -5.23 1.65 -0.36
N ALA A 37 -5.04 1.26 -1.62
CA ALA A 37 -6.06 0.55 -2.41
C ALA A 37 -6.12 -0.95 -2.05
N HIS A 38 -7.10 -1.65 -2.62
CA HIS A 38 -7.21 -3.11 -2.49
C HIS A 38 -6.33 -3.81 -3.54
N MET A 39 -5.25 -4.45 -3.09
CA MET A 39 -4.26 -5.14 -3.95
C MET A 39 -3.69 -4.29 -5.11
N PRO A 40 -3.16 -3.07 -4.85
CA PRO A 40 -2.60 -2.24 -5.90
C PRO A 40 -1.28 -2.78 -6.47
N SER A 41 -0.55 -3.59 -5.69
CA SER A 41 0.71 -4.20 -6.13
C SER A 41 0.48 -5.67 -6.49
N PRO A 42 0.77 -6.11 -7.72
CA PRO A 42 0.75 -7.52 -8.07
C PRO A 42 1.97 -8.24 -7.45
N PRO A 43 1.96 -9.58 -7.34
CA PRO A 43 3.00 -10.35 -6.63
C PRO A 43 4.44 -10.03 -7.08
N GLU A 44 4.65 -9.78 -8.36
CA GLU A 44 5.98 -9.44 -8.90
C GLU A 44 6.52 -8.10 -8.38
N ALA A 45 5.65 -7.12 -8.11
CA ALA A 45 6.06 -5.85 -7.52
C ALA A 45 6.37 -6.01 -6.03
N ILE A 46 5.54 -6.79 -5.32
CA ILE A 46 5.72 -7.09 -3.90
C ILE A 46 7.07 -7.80 -3.67
N HIS A 47 7.37 -8.84 -4.45
CA HIS A 47 8.64 -9.56 -4.33
C HIS A 47 9.84 -8.63 -4.55
N LYS A 48 9.78 -7.74 -5.54
CA LYS A 48 10.87 -6.77 -5.77
C LYS A 48 11.12 -5.85 -4.59
N PHE A 49 10.06 -5.36 -3.94
CA PHE A 49 10.22 -4.53 -2.74
C PHE A 49 10.82 -5.32 -1.57
N GLN A 50 10.36 -6.55 -1.36
CA GLN A 50 10.88 -7.43 -0.31
C GLN A 50 12.35 -7.79 -0.54
N ASP A 51 12.71 -8.16 -1.76
CA ASP A 51 14.08 -8.50 -2.15
C ASP A 51 15.03 -7.30 -2.02
N ALA A 52 14.54 -6.08 -2.28
CA ALA A 52 15.29 -4.84 -2.12
C ALA A 52 15.36 -4.32 -0.67
N GLY A 53 14.72 -5.00 0.30
CA GLY A 53 14.69 -4.56 1.69
C GLY A 53 13.82 -3.32 1.95
N VAL A 54 12.91 -3.00 1.03
CA VAL A 54 11.94 -1.91 1.19
C VAL A 54 10.85 -2.34 2.17
N LEU A 55 10.51 -1.49 3.13
CA LEU A 55 9.44 -1.76 4.09
C LEU A 55 8.10 -1.82 3.35
N PHE A 56 7.35 -2.92 3.51
CA PHE A 56 6.10 -3.13 2.77
C PHE A 56 4.90 -3.28 3.72
N GLY A 57 3.98 -2.32 3.65
CA GLY A 57 2.70 -2.30 4.38
C GLY A 57 1.57 -2.86 3.50
N PRO A 58 1.13 -4.12 3.70
CA PRO A 58 0.11 -4.73 2.85
C PRO A 58 -1.26 -4.10 3.09
N GLY A 59 -2.10 -4.06 2.05
CA GLY A 59 -3.40 -3.36 2.09
C GLY A 59 -4.28 -3.83 3.24
N LYS A 60 -4.29 -5.15 3.51
CA LYS A 60 -5.03 -5.78 4.62
C LYS A 60 -4.79 -5.15 6.01
N ALA A 61 -3.66 -4.48 6.20
CA ALA A 61 -3.32 -3.75 7.42
C ALA A 61 -3.33 -2.24 7.19
N ALA A 62 -2.66 -1.76 6.14
CA ALA A 62 -2.46 -0.33 5.88
C ALA A 62 -3.77 0.42 5.60
N ASN A 63 -4.76 -0.21 4.95
CA ASN A 63 -6.04 0.41 4.61
C ASN A 63 -7.21 0.01 5.52
N ALA A 64 -6.94 -0.78 6.56
CA ALA A 64 -7.97 -1.29 7.48
C ALA A 64 -8.68 -0.18 8.30
N GLY A 65 -8.17 1.05 8.27
CA GLY A 65 -8.76 2.20 8.95
C GLY A 65 -10.21 2.49 8.56
N GLY A 66 -10.58 2.26 7.29
CA GLY A 66 -11.98 2.43 6.85
C GLY A 66 -12.93 1.46 7.56
N VAL A 67 -12.59 0.17 7.54
CA VAL A 67 -13.37 -0.88 8.22
C VAL A 67 -13.39 -0.68 9.74
N ALA A 68 -12.25 -0.28 10.33
CA ALA A 68 -12.18 0.03 11.75
C ALA A 68 -13.12 1.19 12.13
N THR A 69 -13.17 2.24 11.30
CA THR A 69 -14.06 3.37 11.53
C THR A 69 -15.53 2.98 11.39
N SER A 70 -15.88 2.15 10.39
CA SER A 70 -17.23 1.59 10.29
C SER A 70 -17.61 0.73 11.50
N ALA A 71 -16.67 -0.03 12.07
CA ALA A 71 -16.93 -0.77 13.29
C ALA A 71 -17.20 0.16 14.49
N LEU A 72 -16.46 1.27 14.60
CA LEU A 72 -16.73 2.30 15.62
C LEU A 72 -18.12 2.94 15.43
N GLU A 73 -18.50 3.24 14.19
CA GLU A 73 -19.84 3.75 13.85
C GLU A 73 -20.94 2.75 14.28
N MET A 74 -20.77 1.46 13.95
CA MET A 74 -21.71 0.41 14.36
C MET A 74 -21.84 0.31 15.89
N GLN A 75 -20.72 0.42 16.63
CA GLN A 75 -20.73 0.41 18.09
C GLN A 75 -21.45 1.64 18.67
N GLN A 76 -21.24 2.81 18.09
CA GLN A 76 -21.94 4.04 18.49
C GLN A 76 -23.45 3.94 18.25
N ASN A 77 -23.87 3.36 17.11
CA ASN A 77 -25.27 3.15 16.77
C ASN A 77 -25.95 2.11 17.67
N ALA A 78 -25.25 1.05 18.08
CA ALA A 78 -25.80 0.00 18.95
C ALA A 78 -25.88 0.40 20.44
N SER A 79 -25.16 1.44 20.85
CA SER A 79 -25.09 1.91 22.25
C SER A 79 -26.11 3.02 22.57
N ARG A 80 -27.05 3.30 21.66
CA ARG A 80 -28.16 4.25 21.78
C ARG A 80 -29.46 3.58 21.36
#